data_AF-A0A347TJG0-F1
#
_entry.id   AF-A0A347TJG0-F1
#
_cell.length_a   1.000
_cell.length_b   1.000
_cell.length_c   1.000
_cell.angle_alpha   90.00
_cell.angle_beta   90.00
_cell.angle_gamma   90.00
#
_symmetry.space_group_name_H-M   'P 1'
#
loop_
_entity.id
_entity.type
_entity.pdbx_description
1 polymer ?
#
loop_
_entity_poly.entity_id
_entity_poly.type
_entity_poly.pdbx_seq_one_letter_code
_entity_poly.pdbx_strand_id
1 'polypeptide(L)' 'MFVKLNDRVYLNLARITRIKIDQVEDGIRIRFYEGQDQVAKSQKFASIEEADQWLEKFLKIEK' A
#
# COMPACT_ATOMS: atom_id res chain seq x y z
N MET A 1 11.26 -2.75 -10.30
CA MET A 1 11.77 -3.13 -8.97
C MET A 1 10.63 -3.81 -8.21
N PHE A 2 10.85 -5.01 -7.68
CA PHE A 2 9.83 -5.76 -6.94
C PHE A 2 10.04 -5.63 -5.44
N VAL A 3 8.97 -5.38 -4.69
CA VAL A 3 8.97 -5.31 -3.23
C VAL A 3 7.96 -6.30 -2.67
N LYS A 4 8.34 -7.05 -1.65
CA LYS A 4 7.47 -8.04 -1.00
C LYS A 4 6.36 -7.32 -0.22
N LEU A 5 5.11 -7.43 -0.67
CA LEU A 5 3.95 -6.83 0.00
C LEU A 5 3.47 -7.67 1.19
N ASN A 6 3.45 -8.99 1.01
CA ASN A 6 3.14 -9.99 2.04
C ASN A 6 3.82 -11.32 1.69
N ASP A 7 3.58 -12.38 2.45
CA ASP A 7 4.24 -13.67 2.26
C ASP A 7 4.06 -14.33 0.89
N ARG A 8 3.02 -13.94 0.15
CA ARG A 8 2.67 -14.58 -1.12
C ARG A 8 2.69 -13.61 -2.31
N VAL A 9 2.92 -12.32 -2.08
CA VAL A 9 2.75 -11.28 -3.11
C VAL A 9 3.96 -10.35 -3.14
N TYR A 10 4.51 -10.20 -4.34
CA TYR A 10 5.47 -9.15 -4.67
C TYR A 10 4.78 -8.10 -5.54
N LEU A 11 5.04 -6.83 -5.26
CA LEU A 11 4.50 -5.70 -5.98
C LEU A 11 5.58 -5.09 -6.88
N ASN A 12 5.27 -4.86 -8.15
CA ASN A 12 6.18 -4.14 -9.03
C ASN A 12 5.95 -2.63 -8.90
N LEU A 13 6.74 -1.96 -8.06
CA LEU A 13 6.60 -0.54 -7.80
C LEU A 13 6.77 0.34 -9.06
N ALA A 14 7.48 -0.14 -10.08
CA ALA A 14 7.66 0.61 -11.32
C ALA A 14 6.39 0.74 -12.17
N ARG A 15 5.38 -0.12 -11.92
CA ARG A 15 4.10 -0.10 -12.64
C ARG A 15 2.99 0.60 -11.85
N ILE A 16 3.19 0.80 -10.55
CA ILE A 16 2.19 1.43 -9.70
C ILE A 16 2.08 2.91 -10.06
N THR A 17 0.90 3.32 -10.49
CA THR A 17 0.62 4.70 -10.89
C THR A 17 0.01 5.51 -9.75
N ARG A 18 -0.66 4.84 -8.80
CA ARG A 18 -1.29 5.49 -7.66
C ARG A 18 -1.36 4.58 -6.45
N ILE A 19 -1.09 5.15 -5.28
CA ILE A 19 -1.30 4.52 -3.97
C ILE A 19 -2.34 5.37 -3.23
N LYS A 20 -3.35 4.74 -2.63
CA LYS A 20 -4.42 5.43 -1.91
C LYS A 20 -4.64 4.81 -0.54
N ILE A 21 -4.70 5.63 0.50
CA ILE A 21 -5.13 5.23 1.84
C ILE A 21 -6.65 5.42 1.89
N ASP A 22 -7.40 4.34 2.00
CA ASP A 22 -8.86 4.34 2.07
C ASP A 22 -9.34 3.91 3.44
N GLN A 23 -10.32 4.63 3.97
CA GLN A 23 -11.10 4.20 5.13
C GLN A 23 -12.24 3.31 4.64
N VAL A 24 -12.34 2.11 5.22
CA VAL A 24 -13.44 1.16 5.04
C VAL A 24 -14.15 0.98 6.39
N GLU A 25 -15.35 0.40 6.39
CA GLU A 25 -16.15 0.24 7.62
C GLU A 25 -15.39 -0.47 8.76
N ASP A 26 -14.48 -1.39 8.44
CA ASP A 26 -13.67 -2.16 9.40
C ASP A 26 -12.27 -1.56 9.69
N GLY A 27 -11.98 -0.34 9.27
CA GLY A 27 -10.68 0.31 9.49
C GLY A 27 -10.04 0.83 8.22
N ILE A 28 -8.71 0.98 8.20
CA ILE A 28 -8.00 1.68 7.12
C ILE A 28 -7.17 0.72 6.28
N ARG A 29 -7.09 0.94 4.97
CA ARG A 29 -6.36 0.07 4.06
C ARG A 29 -5.71 0.85 2.93
N ILE A 30 -4.50 0.46 2.58
CA ILE A 30 -3.77 1.03 1.46
C ILE A 30 -4.07 0.19 0.22
N ARG A 31 -4.44 0.85 -0.86
CA ARG A 31 -4.71 0.25 -2.18
C ARG A 31 -3.67 0.72 -3.18
N PHE A 32 -3.19 -0.23 -3.99
CA PHE A 32 -2.20 0.03 -5.04
C PHE A 32 -2.87 -0.15 -6.40
N TYR A 33 -2.67 0.81 -7.29
CA TYR A 33 -3.29 0.86 -8.60
C TYR A 33 -2.25 0.86 -9.72
N GLU A 34 -2.56 0.14 -10.79
CA GLU A 34 -1.92 0.29 -12.09
C GLU A 34 -2.95 0.88 -13.07
N GLY A 35 -2.82 2.17 -13.37
CA GLY A 35 -3.85 2.92 -14.07
C GLY A 35 -5.12 3.03 -13.22
N GLN A 36 -6.23 2.48 -13.73
CA GLN A 36 -7.52 2.45 -13.03
C GLN A 36 -7.73 1.17 -12.21
N ASP A 37 -6.94 0.12 -12.47
CA ASP A 37 -7.14 -1.18 -11.87
C ASP A 37 -6.43 -1.29 -10.52
N GLN A 38 -7.15 -1.76 -9.51
CA GLN A 38 -6.57 -2.09 -8.23
C GLN A 38 -5.85 -3.43 -8.34
N VAL A 39 -4.52 -3.42 -8.28
CA VAL A 39 -3.70 -4.64 -8.39
C VAL A 39 -3.37 -5.26 -7.04
N ALA A 40 -3.36 -4.47 -5.97
CA ALA A 40 -3.05 -4.97 -4.64
C ALA A 40 -3.66 -4.12 -3.52
N LYS A 41 -3.59 -4.66 -2.30
CA LYS A 41 -3.99 -4.00 -1.06
C LYS A 41 -3.16 -4.47 0.11
N SER A 42 -2.88 -3.57 1.05
CA SER A 42 -2.15 -3.86 2.29
C SER A 42 -2.99 -4.68 3.27
N GLN A 43 -2.45 -4.89 4.46
CA GLN A 43 -3.23 -5.23 5.66
C GLN A 43 -4.17 -4.09 6.08
N LYS A 44 -5.06 -4.38 7.03
CA LYS A 44 -5.89 -3.36 7.69
C LYS A 44 -5.06 -2.65 8.76
N PHE A 45 -5.33 -1.36 8.97
CA PHE A 45 -4.72 -0.49 9.98
C PHE A 45 -5.81 0.12 10.86
N ALA A 46 -5.47 0.49 12.09
CA ALA A 46 -6.42 1.09 13.01
C ALA A 46 -6.61 2.59 12.74
N SER A 47 -5.56 3.29 12.32
CA SER A 47 -5.58 4.73 12.04
C SER A 47 -4.88 5.09 10.73
N ILE A 48 -5.06 6.33 10.26
CA ILE A 48 -4.46 6.83 9.02
C ILE A 48 -2.95 6.94 9.21
N GLU A 49 -2.54 7.39 10.39
CA GLU A 49 -1.15 7.57 10.79
C GLU A 49 -0.39 6.23 10.79
N GLU A 50 -1.00 5.15 11.28
CA GLU A 50 -0.40 3.80 11.20
C GLU A 50 -0.20 3.34 9.76
N ALA A 51 -1.20 3.58 8.91
CA ALA A 51 -1.12 3.24 7.49
C ALA A 51 -0.02 4.05 6.78
N ASP A 52 0.07 5.35 7.07
CA ASP A 52 1.05 6.26 6.48
C ASP A 52 2.48 5.89 6.89
N GLN A 53 2.72 5.66 8.19
CA GLN A 53 4.02 5.22 8.70
C GLN A 53 4.45 3.87 8.11
N TRP A 54 3.51 2.94 7.93
CA TRP A 54 3.80 1.68 7.28
C TRP A 54 4.16 1.90 5.81
N LEU A 55 3.46 2.80 5.11
CA LEU A 55 3.72 3.10 3.70
C LEU A 55 5.09 3.74 3.49
N GLU A 56 5.47 4.72 4.30
CA GLU A 56 6.79 5.36 4.25
C GLU A 56 7.91 4.32 4.41
N LYS A 57 7.79 3.43 5.42
CA LYS A 57 8.73 2.33 5.65
C LYS A 57 8.76 1.33 4.49
N PHE A 58 7.59 1.00 3.94
CA PHE A 58 7.47 0.05 2.82
C PHE A 58 8.14 0.56 1.54
N LEU A 59 7.97 1.86 1.25
CA LEU A 59 8.60 2.52 0.12
C LEU A 59 10.07 2.87 0.39
N LYS A 60 10.57 2.64 1.60
CA LYS A 60 11.92 3.01 2.05
C LYS A 60 12.23 4.49 1.80
N ILE A 61 11.24 5.35 2.00
CA ILE A 61 11.45 6.79 1.94
C ILE A 61 12.08 7.17 3.28
N GLU A 62 13.41 7.15 3.34
CA GLU A 62 14.14 7.84 4.40
C GLU A 62 14.02 9.34 4.13
N LYS A 63 13.45 10.10 5.08
CA LYS A 63 13.44 11.57 5.03
C LYS A 63 14.84 12.12 5.21
#